data_AF-A0A6P3Z5J1-F1
#
_entry.id   AF-A0A6P3Z5J1-F1
#
_cell.length_a   1.000
_cell.length_b   1.000
_cell.length_c   1.000
_cell.angle_alpha   90.00
_cell.angle_beta   90.00
_cell.angle_gamma   90.00
#
_symmetry.space_group_name_H-M   'P 1'
#
loop_
_entity.id
_entity.type
_entity.pdbx_description
1 polymer ?
#
loop_
_entity_poly.entity_id
_entity_poly.type
_entity_poly.pdbx_seq_one_letter_code
_entity_poly.pdbx_strand_id
1 'polypeptide(L)'
;MCSLEKFPKLLIPYLLTCLQWNWQTIVIGVAFLCFLLVAKYIGKKNRKLFWVPAIAPLISVIISTFFVYITHAEKEGVEIVRYIEKGINPSSVSKIYFSGENLAKGFRIGVVAGMIALTEAVAIGRTFASMKDYPLDGNKEMVALGTMNVVGSMTSCYVATGSFSRSAVNYMAGCQTAVSNIVMSCVVFLTLEFITPLFKYTPNAILAAIIISAVIGLMDFQAAVLIWKIDKFDFIACMGAFLGVIFVSVEIGLLIAVSISFAKILLQVTRPRTAILGNIPRTTVYRNIQ
;
A
#
# COMPACT_ATOMS: atom_id res chain seq x y z
N MET A 1 -14.00 -16.65 -3.04
CA MET A 1 -15.23 -16.97 -2.30
C MET A 1 -15.14 -16.76 -0.78
N CYS A 2 -13.95 -16.68 -0.16
CA CYS A 2 -13.80 -16.62 1.31
C CYS A 2 -13.77 -15.20 1.94
N SER A 3 -14.00 -14.12 1.18
CA SER A 3 -13.97 -12.73 1.70
C SER A 3 -15.32 -12.01 1.74
N LEU A 4 -16.30 -12.42 0.93
CA LEU A 4 -17.65 -11.80 0.90
C LEU A 4 -18.36 -11.87 2.27
N GLU A 5 -18.04 -12.88 3.07
CA GLU A 5 -18.60 -13.01 4.42
C GLU A 5 -17.80 -12.29 5.51
N LYS A 6 -16.54 -11.88 5.27
CA LYS A 6 -15.65 -11.43 6.35
C LYS A 6 -15.89 -9.98 6.78
N PHE A 7 -16.11 -9.05 5.86
CA PHE A 7 -16.20 -7.62 6.22
C PHE A 7 -17.38 -7.31 7.17
N PRO A 8 -18.64 -7.72 6.88
CA PRO A 8 -19.74 -7.55 7.83
C PRO A 8 -19.59 -8.45 9.08
N LYS A 9 -19.07 -9.69 8.97
CA LYS A 9 -18.82 -10.57 10.12
C LYS A 9 -17.67 -10.11 11.02
N LEU A 10 -16.75 -9.25 10.55
CA LEU A 10 -15.79 -8.54 11.39
C LEU A 10 -16.45 -7.31 12.03
N LEU A 11 -17.20 -6.51 11.27
CA LEU A 11 -17.76 -5.27 11.78
C LEU A 11 -18.75 -5.48 12.95
N ILE A 12 -19.59 -6.52 12.87
CA ILE A 12 -20.62 -6.84 13.88
C ILE A 12 -20.04 -7.16 15.26
N PRO A 13 -19.05 -8.07 15.42
CA PRO A 13 -18.41 -8.31 16.71
C PRO A 13 -17.62 -7.10 17.21
N TYR A 14 -17.00 -6.28 16.34
CA TYR A 14 -16.32 -5.04 16.73
C TYR A 14 -17.30 -3.96 17.23
N LEU A 15 -18.47 -3.84 16.60
CA LEU A 15 -19.56 -2.96 17.05
C LEU A 15 -20.21 -3.45 18.35
N LEU A 16 -20.29 -4.77 18.56
CA LEU A 16 -20.78 -5.38 19.81
C LEU A 16 -19.75 -5.27 20.96
N THR A 17 -18.44 -5.25 20.67
CA THR A 17 -17.39 -4.97 21.66
C THR A 17 -17.25 -3.48 22.00
N CYS A 18 -18.05 -2.59 21.39
CA CYS A 18 -18.07 -1.17 21.75
C CYS A 18 -18.39 -0.88 23.22
N LEU A 19 -18.91 -1.85 23.98
CA LEU A 19 -19.14 -1.72 25.42
C LEU A 19 -17.88 -1.92 26.31
N GLN A 20 -16.78 -2.49 25.81
CA GLN A 20 -15.54 -2.71 26.56
C GLN A 20 -14.40 -1.76 26.13
N TRP A 21 -14.68 -0.47 26.05
CA TRP A 21 -13.68 0.51 25.65
C TRP A 21 -12.72 0.84 26.79
N ASN A 22 -11.44 0.58 26.55
CA ASN A 22 -10.37 1.07 27.40
C ASN A 22 -10.04 2.52 26.97
N TRP A 23 -10.48 3.49 27.78
CA TRP A 23 -10.36 4.92 27.43
C TRP A 23 -8.90 5.35 27.31
N GLN A 24 -7.98 4.74 28.06
CA GLN A 24 -6.54 5.00 27.97
C GLN A 24 -6.00 4.69 26.57
N THR A 25 -6.39 3.55 25.98
CA THR A 25 -5.97 3.14 24.63
C THR A 25 -6.42 4.14 23.57
N ILE A 26 -7.64 4.68 23.72
CA ILE A 26 -8.20 5.65 22.78
C ILE A 26 -7.49 6.98 22.89
N VAL A 27 -7.26 7.48 24.10
CA VAL A 27 -6.54 8.75 24.32
C VAL A 27 -5.13 8.66 23.75
N ILE A 28 -4.41 7.57 24.02
CA ILE A 28 -3.08 7.32 23.46
C ILE A 28 -3.16 7.30 21.92
N GLY A 29 -4.05 6.50 21.34
CA GLY A 29 -4.20 6.39 19.89
C GLY A 29 -4.52 7.71 19.21
N VAL A 30 -5.49 8.47 19.72
CA VAL A 30 -5.90 9.77 19.17
C VAL A 30 -4.79 10.82 19.34
N ALA A 31 -4.13 10.90 20.49
CA ALA A 31 -3.05 11.86 20.73
C ALA A 31 -1.89 11.66 19.74
N PHE A 32 -1.45 10.42 19.55
CA PHE A 32 -0.38 10.12 18.60
C PHE A 32 -0.84 10.24 17.14
N LEU A 33 -2.09 9.90 16.82
CA LEU A 33 -2.66 10.17 15.49
C LEU A 33 -2.64 11.67 15.18
N CYS A 34 -3.10 12.51 16.10
CA CYS A 34 -3.04 13.97 15.97
C CYS A 34 -1.60 14.45 15.79
N PHE A 35 -0.65 13.94 16.57
CA PHE A 35 0.77 14.27 16.42
C PHE A 35 1.30 13.92 15.02
N LEU A 36 1.02 12.71 14.52
CA LEU A 36 1.44 12.26 13.19
C LEU A 36 0.82 13.11 12.06
N LEU A 37 -0.46 13.45 12.18
CA LEU A 37 -1.15 14.30 11.20
C LEU A 37 -0.60 15.73 11.19
N VAL A 38 -0.32 16.29 12.37
CA VAL A 38 0.30 17.62 12.50
C VAL A 38 1.72 17.61 11.91
N ALA A 39 2.54 16.60 12.22
CA ALA A 39 3.87 16.45 11.65
C ALA A 39 3.83 16.38 10.11
N LYS A 40 2.85 15.65 9.56
CA LYS A 40 2.62 15.55 8.11
C LYS A 40 2.16 16.88 7.50
N TYR A 41 1.26 17.59 8.17
CA TYR A 41 0.78 18.91 7.73
C TYR A 41 1.93 19.94 7.69
N ILE A 42 2.79 19.94 8.71
CA ILE A 42 3.98 20.80 8.78
C ILE A 42 4.94 20.51 7.61
N GLY A 43 5.20 19.24 7.32
CA GLY A 43 6.04 18.85 6.19
C GLY A 43 5.45 19.23 4.83
N LYS A 44 4.12 19.22 4.68
CA LYS A 44 3.45 19.69 3.46
C LYS A 44 3.56 21.21 3.29
N LYS A 45 3.47 21.97 4.39
CA LYS A 45 3.57 23.44 4.37
C LYS A 45 4.99 23.93 4.10
N ASN A 46 6.00 23.27 4.68
CA ASN A 46 7.40 23.65 4.55
C ASN A 46 8.25 22.51 3.96
N ARG A 47 8.62 22.63 2.67
CA ARG A 47 9.48 21.64 1.99
C ARG A 47 10.86 21.47 2.61
N LYS A 48 11.35 22.47 3.38
CA LYS A 48 12.59 22.37 4.17
C LYS A 48 12.48 21.39 5.35
N LEU A 49 11.27 21.10 5.84
CA LEU A 49 10.99 20.20 6.96
C LEU A 49 10.57 18.79 6.51
N PHE A 50 10.98 18.35 5.31
CA PHE A 50 10.59 17.02 4.79
C PHE A 50 11.02 15.85 5.71
N TRP A 51 12.06 16.04 6.51
CA TRP A 51 12.55 15.08 7.49
C TRP A 51 11.53 14.83 8.62
N VAL A 52 10.68 15.81 8.95
CA VAL A 52 9.74 15.73 10.06
C VAL A 52 8.70 14.62 9.84
N PRO A 53 7.97 14.55 8.70
CA PRO A 53 7.08 13.42 8.41
C PRO A 53 7.78 12.07 8.30
N ALA A 54 9.05 12.02 7.87
CA ALA A 54 9.79 10.78 7.70
C ALA A 54 10.22 10.16 9.04
N ILE A 55 10.62 11.00 10.00
CA ILE A 55 11.09 10.57 11.33
C ILE A 55 9.91 10.42 12.32
N ALA A 56 8.78 11.11 12.07
CA ALA A 56 7.63 11.12 12.97
C ALA A 56 7.11 9.73 13.39
N PRO A 57 6.97 8.70 12.52
CA PRO A 57 6.56 7.37 12.95
C PRO A 57 7.54 6.73 13.93
N LEU A 58 8.84 6.89 13.69
CA LEU A 58 9.89 6.33 14.54
C LEU A 58 9.94 7.02 15.91
N ILE A 59 9.86 8.35 15.95
CA ILE A 59 9.74 9.12 17.20
C ILE A 59 8.48 8.72 17.96
N SER A 60 7.36 8.54 17.27
CA SER A 60 6.09 8.18 17.92
C SER A 60 6.18 6.81 18.59
N VAL A 61 6.83 5.83 17.96
CA VAL A 61 7.10 4.53 18.58
C VAL A 61 7.96 4.70 19.83
N ILE A 62 9.10 5.40 19.73
CA ILE A 62 10.02 5.60 20.87
C ILE A 62 9.31 6.26 22.06
N ILE A 63 8.59 7.37 21.83
CA ILE A 63 7.87 8.09 22.88
C ILE A 63 6.76 7.21 23.46
N SER A 64 6.00 6.49 22.63
CA SER A 64 4.93 5.61 23.11
C SER A 64 5.47 4.47 23.99
N THR A 65 6.56 3.84 23.57
CA THR A 65 7.21 2.77 24.31
C THR A 65 7.75 3.27 25.65
N PHE A 66 8.37 4.46 25.67
CA PHE A 66 8.85 5.08 26.90
C PHE A 66 7.70 5.43 27.86
N PHE A 67 6.59 5.95 27.33
CA PHE A 67 5.43 6.31 28.13
C PHE A 67 4.73 5.07 28.72
N VAL A 68 4.55 4.01 27.93
CA VAL A 68 3.97 2.73 28.39
C VAL A 68 4.87 2.07 29.43
N TYR A 69 6.21 2.15 29.26
CA TYR A 69 7.17 1.61 30.21
C TYR A 69 7.10 2.31 31.58
N ILE A 70 6.98 3.65 31.61
CA ILE A 70 6.83 4.40 32.87
C ILE A 70 5.47 4.13 33.51
N THR A 71 4.39 4.24 32.74
CA THR A 71 3.02 4.15 33.26
C THR A 71 2.60 2.72 33.61
N HIS A 72 3.36 1.70 33.18
CA HIS A 72 2.97 0.29 33.29
C HIS A 72 1.55 0.03 32.76
N ALA A 73 1.16 0.75 31.70
CA ALA A 73 -0.19 0.72 31.13
C ALA A 73 -0.60 -0.67 30.62
N GLU A 74 0.36 -1.59 30.47
CA GLU A 74 0.12 -3.03 30.23
C GLU A 74 -0.76 -3.69 31.30
N LYS A 75 -0.68 -3.22 32.56
CA LYS A 75 -1.49 -3.72 33.68
C LYS A 75 -2.92 -3.16 33.67
N GLU A 76 -3.12 -2.03 33.01
CA GLU A 76 -4.42 -1.36 32.86
C GLU A 76 -5.18 -1.82 31.61
N GLY A 77 -4.72 -2.88 30.93
CA GLY A 77 -5.41 -3.50 29.81
C GLY A 77 -5.09 -2.92 28.44
N VAL A 78 -4.00 -2.16 28.30
CA VAL A 78 -3.49 -1.76 26.98
C VAL A 78 -2.82 -2.95 26.31
N GLU A 79 -3.30 -3.35 25.13
CA GLU A 79 -2.66 -4.41 24.36
C GLU A 79 -1.32 -3.94 23.78
N ILE A 80 -0.27 -4.67 24.13
CA ILE A 80 1.09 -4.51 23.60
C ILE A 80 1.47 -5.75 22.77
N VAL A 81 2.49 -5.61 21.92
CA VAL A 81 2.94 -6.68 21.00
C VAL A 81 3.43 -7.95 21.74
N ARG A 82 3.93 -7.81 22.98
CA ARG A 82 4.38 -8.87 23.92
C ARG A 82 5.52 -9.76 23.41
N TYR A 83 5.30 -10.59 22.40
CA TYR A 83 6.25 -11.60 21.96
C TYR A 83 6.72 -11.34 20.53
N ILE A 84 8.02 -11.09 20.40
CA ILE A 84 8.71 -11.04 19.11
C ILE A 84 9.96 -11.92 19.28
N GLU A 85 10.06 -12.94 18.43
CA GLU A 85 11.25 -13.78 18.34
C GLU A 85 12.44 -12.93 17.89
N LYS A 86 13.56 -13.06 18.61
CA LYS A 86 14.77 -12.31 18.29
C LYS A 86 15.54 -13.04 17.19
N GLY A 87 16.06 -12.28 16.23
CA GLY A 87 16.95 -12.79 15.18
C GLY A 87 16.25 -13.07 13.86
N ILE A 88 16.94 -13.81 12.98
CA ILE A 88 16.44 -14.18 11.65
C ILE A 88 15.59 -15.44 11.77
N ASN A 89 14.48 -15.49 11.06
CA ASN A 89 13.74 -16.74 10.89
C ASN A 89 14.65 -17.84 10.28
N PRO A 90 14.60 -19.07 10.82
CA PRO A 90 15.35 -20.18 10.25
C PRO A 90 14.88 -20.49 8.82
N SER A 91 15.79 -21.07 8.03
CA SER A 91 15.49 -21.50 6.67
C SER A 91 14.25 -22.40 6.64
N SER A 92 13.30 -22.03 5.78
CA SER A 92 11.99 -22.66 5.65
C SER A 92 11.87 -23.50 4.38
N VAL A 93 13.00 -23.79 3.73
CA VAL A 93 13.09 -24.62 2.52
C VAL A 93 12.46 -26.00 2.74
N SER A 94 12.64 -26.59 3.92
CA SER A 94 12.07 -27.89 4.27
C SER A 94 10.56 -27.88 4.51
N LYS A 95 9.93 -26.70 4.60
CA LYS A 95 8.48 -26.52 4.80
C LYS A 95 7.72 -26.26 3.49
N ILE A 96 8.40 -26.35 2.34
CA ILE A 96 7.76 -26.18 1.02
C ILE A 96 7.16 -27.53 0.60
N TYR A 97 5.86 -27.68 0.79
CA TYR A 97 5.12 -28.88 0.39
C TYR A 97 4.60 -28.74 -1.04
N PHE A 98 5.11 -29.57 -1.95
CA PHE A 98 4.63 -29.67 -3.34
C PHE A 98 3.51 -30.72 -3.52
N SER A 99 3.02 -31.32 -2.43
CA SER A 99 1.96 -32.34 -2.45
C SER A 99 1.04 -32.19 -1.24
N GLY A 100 -0.26 -32.48 -1.42
CA GLY A 100 -1.29 -32.45 -0.37
C GLY A 100 -2.51 -31.58 -0.69
N GLU A 101 -3.56 -31.67 0.15
CA GLU A 101 -4.83 -30.95 -0.03
C GLU A 101 -4.70 -29.42 -0.02
N ASN A 102 -3.66 -28.91 0.64
CA ASN A 102 -3.40 -27.48 0.75
C ASN A 102 -2.66 -26.89 -0.45
N LEU A 103 -2.11 -27.73 -1.34
CA LEU A 103 -1.36 -27.27 -2.52
C LEU A 103 -2.27 -26.48 -3.47
N ALA A 104 -3.44 -27.02 -3.81
CA ALA A 104 -4.37 -26.36 -4.72
C ALA A 104 -4.88 -25.03 -4.15
N LYS A 105 -5.13 -24.99 -2.84
CA LYS A 105 -5.54 -23.76 -2.13
C LYS A 105 -4.41 -22.74 -2.10
N GLY A 106 -3.19 -23.16 -1.76
CA GLY A 106 -2.00 -22.32 -1.71
C GLY A 106 -1.64 -21.76 -3.09
N PHE A 107 -1.71 -22.58 -4.13
CA PHE A 107 -1.49 -22.15 -5.51
C PHE A 107 -2.49 -21.08 -5.93
N ARG A 108 -3.79 -21.28 -5.67
CA ARG A 108 -4.83 -20.29 -5.97
C ARG A 108 -4.58 -18.96 -5.27
N ILE A 109 -4.24 -18.99 -3.98
CA ILE A 109 -3.95 -17.79 -3.18
C ILE A 109 -2.66 -17.12 -3.69
N GLY A 110 -1.63 -17.90 -4.01
CA GLY A 110 -0.35 -17.41 -4.52
C GLY A 110 -0.47 -16.72 -5.88
N VAL A 111 -1.25 -17.28 -6.81
CA VAL A 111 -1.53 -16.67 -8.11
C VAL A 111 -2.23 -15.32 -7.94
N VAL A 112 -3.25 -15.26 -7.09
CA VAL A 112 -3.96 -14.00 -6.79
C VAL A 112 -3.01 -12.97 -6.15
N ALA A 113 -2.32 -13.35 -5.08
CA ALA A 113 -1.45 -12.44 -4.34
C ALA A 113 -0.29 -11.94 -5.21
N GLY A 114 0.28 -12.81 -6.05
CA GLY A 114 1.31 -12.46 -7.01
C GLY A 114 0.84 -11.47 -8.07
N MET A 115 -0.37 -11.66 -8.63
CA MET A 115 -0.95 -10.69 -9.59
C MET A 115 -1.16 -9.32 -8.95
N ILE A 116 -1.66 -9.27 -7.72
CA ILE A 116 -1.89 -8.01 -6.99
C ILE A 116 -0.56 -7.34 -6.69
N ALA A 117 0.42 -8.07 -6.15
CA ALA A 117 1.76 -7.56 -5.83
C ALA A 117 2.48 -7.02 -7.07
N LEU A 118 2.39 -7.73 -8.21
CA LEU A 118 2.96 -7.27 -9.47
C LEU A 118 2.28 -5.99 -9.96
N THR A 119 0.95 -5.96 -9.95
CA THR A 119 0.19 -4.79 -10.40
C THR A 119 0.51 -3.55 -9.56
N GLU A 120 0.57 -3.72 -8.23
CA GLU A 120 0.92 -2.64 -7.30
C GLU A 120 2.36 -2.16 -7.52
N ALA A 121 3.33 -3.07 -7.59
CA ALA A 121 4.73 -2.73 -7.76
C ALA A 121 5.00 -2.02 -9.10
N VAL A 122 4.40 -2.50 -10.20
CA VAL A 122 4.52 -1.87 -11.53
C VAL A 122 3.82 -0.51 -11.55
N ALA A 123 2.66 -0.37 -10.91
CA ALA A 123 1.98 0.92 -10.80
C ALA A 123 2.86 1.95 -10.08
N ILE A 124 3.43 1.59 -8.93
CA ILE A 124 4.37 2.43 -8.19
C ILE A 124 5.61 2.73 -9.05
N GLY A 125 6.21 1.72 -9.66
CA GLY A 125 7.36 1.87 -10.55
C GLY A 125 7.10 2.88 -11.66
N ARG A 126 5.95 2.78 -12.34
CA ARG A 126 5.55 3.72 -13.40
C ARG A 126 5.37 5.15 -12.89
N THR A 127 4.82 5.34 -11.69
CA THR A 127 4.68 6.69 -11.12
C THR A 127 6.05 7.36 -10.92
N PHE A 128 7.04 6.64 -10.38
CA PHE A 128 8.39 7.18 -10.20
C PHE A 128 9.18 7.29 -11.52
N ALA A 129 8.96 6.36 -12.46
CA ALA A 129 9.54 6.41 -13.80
C ALA A 129 9.09 7.65 -14.58
N SER A 130 7.80 7.98 -14.49
CA SER A 130 7.23 9.19 -15.08
C SER A 130 7.74 10.48 -14.42
N MET A 131 8.18 10.45 -13.16
CA MET A 131 8.75 11.64 -12.49
C MET A 131 10.22 11.89 -12.85
N LYS A 132 10.96 10.84 -13.23
CA LYS A 132 12.39 10.92 -13.61
C LYS A 132 12.63 10.75 -15.11
N ASP A 133 11.57 10.65 -15.92
CA ASP A 133 11.62 10.45 -17.37
C ASP A 133 12.53 9.29 -17.82
N TYR A 134 12.46 8.14 -17.14
CA TYR A 134 13.15 6.92 -17.57
C TYR A 134 12.17 5.84 -18.02
N PRO A 135 12.53 5.00 -19.01
CA PRO A 135 11.69 3.90 -19.44
C PRO A 135 11.68 2.77 -18.41
N LEU A 136 10.49 2.27 -18.08
CA LEU A 136 10.31 1.12 -17.19
C LEU A 136 9.93 -0.13 -17.99
N ASP A 137 10.74 -1.18 -17.85
CA ASP A 137 10.56 -2.46 -18.54
C ASP A 137 9.79 -3.43 -17.63
N GLY A 138 8.51 -3.65 -17.96
CA GLY A 138 7.63 -4.51 -17.16
C GLY A 138 8.08 -5.97 -17.07
N ASN A 139 8.77 -6.49 -18.10
CA ASN A 139 9.27 -7.87 -18.07
C ASN A 139 10.39 -8.03 -17.04
N LYS A 140 11.29 -7.04 -16.96
CA LYS A 140 12.36 -7.03 -15.95
C LYS A 140 11.81 -6.90 -14.54
N GLU A 141 10.81 -6.04 -14.34
CA GLU A 141 10.13 -5.90 -13.04
C GLU A 141 9.43 -7.21 -12.62
N MET A 142 8.78 -7.90 -13.56
CA MET A 142 8.14 -9.19 -13.29
C MET A 142 9.15 -10.24 -12.84
N VAL A 143 10.29 -10.36 -13.53
CA VAL A 143 11.36 -11.29 -13.16
C VAL A 143 11.97 -10.92 -11.81
N ALA A 144 12.20 -9.63 -11.55
CA ALA A 144 12.74 -9.15 -10.27
C ALA A 144 11.81 -9.45 -9.09
N LEU A 145 10.51 -9.17 -9.22
CA LEU A 145 9.51 -9.48 -8.18
C LEU A 145 9.32 -10.98 -7.98
N GLY A 146 9.34 -11.76 -9.07
CA GLY A 146 9.24 -13.22 -9.01
C GLY A 146 10.43 -13.83 -8.27
N THR A 147 11.64 -13.49 -8.68
CA THR A 147 12.88 -13.98 -8.03
C THR A 147 12.98 -13.55 -6.57
N MET A 148 12.63 -12.30 -6.24
CA MET A 148 12.54 -11.82 -4.86
C MET A 148 11.61 -12.68 -3.99
N ASN A 149 10.41 -12.98 -4.49
CA ASN A 149 9.43 -13.75 -3.72
C ASN A 149 9.79 -15.24 -3.62
N VAL A 150 10.43 -15.82 -4.65
CA VAL A 150 10.96 -17.19 -4.58
C VAL A 150 12.03 -17.27 -3.50
N VAL A 151 13.02 -16.36 -3.51
CA VAL A 151 14.07 -16.32 -2.48
C VAL A 151 13.47 -16.04 -1.09
N GLY A 152 12.51 -15.11 -0.99
CA GLY A 152 11.83 -14.80 0.27
C GLY A 152 11.03 -15.96 0.84
N SER A 153 10.43 -16.82 0.00
CA SER A 153 9.69 -18.00 0.47
C SER A 153 10.59 -18.99 1.22
N MET A 154 11.88 -19.03 0.88
CA MET A 154 12.88 -19.89 1.53
C MET A 154 13.24 -19.40 2.95
N THR A 155 12.91 -18.16 3.30
CA THR A 155 13.22 -17.52 4.60
C THR A 155 11.99 -17.22 5.45
N SER A 156 10.84 -17.87 5.18
CA SER A 156 9.56 -17.58 5.86
C SER A 156 9.04 -16.14 5.62
N CYS A 157 9.45 -15.49 4.53
CA CYS A 157 8.90 -14.19 4.16
C CYS A 157 7.48 -14.33 3.60
N TYR A 158 6.59 -13.39 3.91
CA TYR A 158 5.32 -13.25 3.22
C TYR A 158 5.52 -12.64 1.82
N VAL A 159 4.48 -12.60 1.00
CA VAL A 159 4.55 -12.04 -0.35
C VAL A 159 4.98 -10.57 -0.30
N ALA A 160 6.17 -10.28 -0.84
CA ALA A 160 6.74 -8.95 -0.92
C ALA A 160 6.26 -8.22 -2.19
N THR A 161 5.95 -6.92 -2.02
CA THR A 161 5.46 -6.00 -3.06
C THR A 161 6.20 -4.67 -2.97
N GLY A 162 5.98 -3.80 -3.96
CA GLY A 162 6.45 -2.41 -3.94
C GLY A 162 5.74 -1.59 -2.86
N SER A 163 6.44 -0.65 -2.22
CA SER A 163 5.85 0.18 -1.17
C SER A 163 5.91 1.66 -1.55
N PHE A 164 4.74 2.27 -1.75
CA PHE A 164 4.65 3.68 -2.13
C PHE A 164 5.31 4.59 -1.09
N SER A 165 5.01 4.39 0.20
CA SER A 165 5.56 5.18 1.29
C SER A 165 7.09 5.11 1.38
N ARG A 166 7.68 3.90 1.30
CA ARG A 166 9.14 3.73 1.38
C ARG A 166 9.84 4.29 0.16
N SER A 167 9.33 4.02 -1.04
CA SER A 167 9.88 4.55 -2.29
C SER A 167 9.78 6.08 -2.35
N ALA A 168 8.69 6.67 -1.84
CA ALA A 168 8.53 8.12 -1.77
C ALA A 168 9.56 8.77 -0.85
N VAL A 169 9.79 8.20 0.35
CA VAL A 169 10.83 8.72 1.27
C VAL A 169 12.21 8.59 0.65
N ASN A 170 12.52 7.44 0.02
CA ASN A 170 13.79 7.23 -0.66
C ASN A 170 14.00 8.20 -1.83
N TYR A 171 12.94 8.49 -2.59
CA TYR A 171 12.94 9.47 -3.67
C TYR A 171 13.16 10.89 -3.15
N MET A 172 12.43 11.29 -2.09
CA MET A 172 12.57 12.61 -1.46
C MET A 172 13.93 12.82 -0.81
N ALA A 173 14.57 11.76 -0.31
CA ALA A 173 15.94 11.79 0.20
C ALA A 173 17.00 12.00 -0.90
N GLY A 174 16.62 12.01 -2.18
CA GLY A 174 17.52 12.27 -3.30
C GLY A 174 18.32 11.05 -3.76
N CYS A 175 17.91 9.83 -3.38
CA CYS A 175 18.63 8.62 -3.77
C CYS A 175 18.59 8.38 -5.29
N GLN A 176 19.75 8.05 -5.85
CA GLN A 176 19.93 7.81 -7.28
C GLN A 176 20.29 6.35 -7.62
N THR A 177 20.75 5.56 -6.66
CA THR A 177 21.22 4.19 -6.87
C THR A 177 20.47 3.17 -6.03
N ALA A 178 20.49 1.90 -6.46
CA ALA A 178 19.90 0.78 -5.72
C ALA A 178 20.63 0.47 -4.40
N VAL A 179 21.81 1.05 -4.17
CA VAL A 179 22.59 0.91 -2.93
C VAL A 179 21.78 1.33 -1.71
N SER A 180 20.86 2.30 -1.85
CA SER A 180 19.96 2.69 -0.76
C SER A 180 19.14 1.52 -0.20
N ASN A 181 18.67 0.62 -1.06
CA ASN A 181 17.90 -0.56 -0.63
C ASN A 181 18.79 -1.57 0.11
N ILE A 182 20.07 -1.67 -0.24
CA ILE A 182 21.04 -2.53 0.47
C ILE A 182 21.26 -1.98 1.88
N VAL A 183 21.52 -0.68 2.00
CA VAL A 183 21.68 -0.01 3.31
C VAL A 183 20.42 -0.18 4.15
N MET A 184 19.23 0.00 3.55
CA MET A 184 17.96 -0.20 4.25
C MET A 184 17.81 -1.64 4.77
N SER A 185 18.18 -2.65 3.97
CA SER A 185 18.14 -4.06 4.38
C SER A 185 19.11 -4.33 5.56
N CYS A 186 20.33 -3.81 5.51
CA CYS A 186 21.30 -3.91 6.60
C CYS A 186 20.80 -3.26 7.89
N VAL A 187 20.15 -2.08 7.80
CA VAL A 187 19.57 -1.41 8.97
C VAL A 187 18.42 -2.24 9.55
N VAL A 188 17.53 -2.77 8.72
CA VAL A 188 16.45 -3.65 9.18
C VAL A 188 17.02 -4.90 9.87
N PHE A 189 18.04 -5.52 9.27
CA PHE A 189 18.74 -6.66 9.85
C PHE A 189 19.29 -6.34 11.26
N LEU A 190 20.00 -5.21 11.41
CA LEU A 190 20.50 -4.76 12.71
C LEU A 190 19.36 -4.46 13.70
N THR A 191 18.23 -3.92 13.24
CA THR A 191 17.08 -3.65 14.12
C THR A 191 16.46 -4.94 14.66
N LEU A 192 16.40 -6.01 13.85
CA LEU A 192 15.90 -7.32 14.26
C LEU A 192 16.82 -8.00 15.27
N GLU A 193 18.14 -7.78 15.16
CA GLU A 193 19.10 -8.39 16.08
C GLU A 193 19.30 -7.58 17.37
N PHE A 194 19.25 -6.25 17.33
CA PHE A 194 19.57 -5.43 18.51
C PHE A 194 18.34 -4.74 19.14
N ILE A 195 17.37 -4.31 18.34
CA ILE A 195 16.27 -3.43 18.77
C ILE A 195 14.96 -4.19 19.05
N THR A 196 14.81 -5.42 18.56
CA THR A 196 13.65 -6.31 18.84
C THR A 196 13.15 -6.33 20.30
N PRO A 197 14.00 -6.43 21.35
CA PRO A 197 13.50 -6.40 22.72
C PRO A 197 12.78 -5.08 23.08
N LEU A 198 13.15 -3.96 22.46
CA LEU A 198 12.51 -2.66 22.68
C LEU A 198 11.09 -2.62 22.12
N PHE A 199 10.84 -3.33 21.01
CA PHE A 199 9.52 -3.34 20.36
C PHE A 199 8.45 -4.10 21.14
N LYS A 200 8.82 -4.97 22.10
CA LYS A 200 7.86 -5.77 22.89
C LYS A 200 6.87 -4.94 23.70
N TYR A 201 7.29 -3.75 24.13
CA TYR A 201 6.49 -2.80 24.92
C TYR A 201 5.70 -1.80 24.06
N THR A 202 5.74 -1.94 22.74
CA THR A 202 5.02 -1.04 21.84
C THR A 202 3.51 -1.32 21.91
N PRO A 203 2.65 -0.31 22.14
CA PRO A 203 1.21 -0.51 22.17
C PRO A 203 0.63 -0.73 20.77
N ASN A 204 -0.34 -1.64 20.62
CA ASN A 204 -1.01 -1.87 19.34
C ASN A 204 -1.71 -0.60 18.82
N ALA A 205 -2.15 0.29 19.72
CA ALA A 205 -2.76 1.57 19.38
C ALA A 205 -1.85 2.50 18.57
N ILE A 206 -0.53 2.53 18.86
CA ILE A 206 0.39 3.40 18.09
C ILE A 206 0.58 2.86 16.68
N LEU A 207 0.67 1.54 16.54
CA LEU A 207 0.79 0.87 15.24
C LEU A 207 -0.45 1.16 14.39
N ALA A 208 -1.65 1.08 14.98
CA ALA A 208 -2.90 1.46 14.32
C ALA A 208 -2.89 2.94 13.88
N ALA A 209 -2.47 3.86 14.76
CA ALA A 209 -2.38 5.28 14.43
C ALA A 209 -1.41 5.56 13.26
N ILE A 210 -0.25 4.88 13.24
CA ILE A 210 0.71 4.97 12.13
C ILE A 210 0.07 4.50 10.82
N ILE A 211 -0.62 3.36 10.82
CA ILE A 211 -1.30 2.83 9.62
C ILE A 211 -2.37 3.81 9.12
N ILE A 212 -3.24 4.31 10.01
CA ILE A 212 -4.28 5.29 9.63
C ILE A 212 -3.64 6.56 9.04
N SER A 213 -2.60 7.08 9.68
CA SER A 213 -1.88 8.27 9.18
C SER A 213 -1.23 8.06 7.80
N ALA A 214 -0.79 6.83 7.50
CA ALA A 214 -0.22 6.46 6.21
C ALA A 214 -1.32 6.40 5.13
N VAL A 215 -2.42 5.69 5.40
CA VAL A 215 -3.56 5.53 4.47
C VAL A 215 -4.18 6.86 4.09
N ILE A 216 -4.37 7.78 5.05
CA ILE A 216 -4.88 9.14 4.77
C ILE A 216 -3.99 9.88 3.76
N GLY A 217 -2.68 9.61 3.74
CA GLY A 217 -1.78 10.23 2.75
C GLY A 217 -1.84 9.62 1.36
N LEU A 218 -2.33 8.39 1.25
CA LEU A 218 -2.44 7.68 -0.03
C LEU A 218 -3.76 8.02 -0.74
N MET A 219 -4.78 8.46 -0.01
CA MET A 219 -6.06 8.85 -0.57
C MET A 219 -5.98 10.23 -1.25
N ASP A 220 -6.05 10.25 -2.58
CA ASP A 220 -6.13 11.48 -3.38
C ASP A 220 -7.57 11.73 -3.87
N PHE A 221 -8.33 12.46 -3.05
CA PHE A 221 -9.69 12.87 -3.41
C PHE A 221 -9.72 13.86 -4.59
N GLN A 222 -8.66 14.65 -4.78
CA GLN A 222 -8.61 15.63 -5.87
C GLN A 222 -8.49 14.92 -7.22
N ALA A 223 -7.66 13.88 -7.28
CA ALA A 223 -7.57 13.01 -8.45
C ALA A 223 -8.92 12.36 -8.80
N ALA A 224 -9.65 11.84 -7.80
CA ALA A 224 -10.97 11.24 -8.03
C ALA A 224 -11.98 12.26 -8.60
N VAL A 225 -12.01 13.48 -8.07
CA VAL A 225 -12.87 14.57 -8.58
C VAL A 225 -12.43 15.01 -9.98
N LEU A 226 -11.14 15.03 -10.26
CA LEU A 226 -10.61 15.36 -11.59
C LEU A 226 -11.05 14.31 -12.62
N ILE A 227 -10.94 13.02 -12.29
CA ILE A 227 -11.40 11.92 -13.16
C ILE A 227 -12.90 12.07 -13.46
N TRP A 228 -13.72 12.39 -12.45
CA TRP A 228 -15.16 12.64 -12.67
C TRP A 228 -15.44 13.78 -13.66
N LYS A 229 -14.63 14.85 -13.64
CA LYS A 229 -14.77 15.98 -14.55
C LYS A 229 -14.30 15.67 -15.97
N ILE A 230 -13.29 14.82 -16.13
CA ILE A 230 -12.68 14.49 -17.43
C ILE A 230 -13.44 13.35 -18.11
N ASP A 231 -13.59 12.21 -17.44
CA ASP A 231 -14.18 11.00 -18.00
C ASP A 231 -15.03 10.24 -16.98
N LYS A 232 -16.34 10.25 -17.22
CA LYS A 232 -17.32 9.58 -16.35
C LYS A 232 -17.16 8.05 -16.38
N PHE A 233 -16.70 7.46 -17.48
CA PHE A 233 -16.52 5.99 -17.56
C PHE A 233 -15.34 5.53 -16.70
N ASP A 234 -14.24 6.29 -16.67
CA ASP A 234 -13.10 6.00 -15.80
C ASP A 234 -13.46 6.18 -14.32
N PHE A 235 -14.32 7.14 -14.00
CA PHE A 235 -14.85 7.26 -12.64
C PHE A 235 -15.71 6.06 -12.25
N ILE A 236 -16.56 5.55 -13.14
CA ILE A 236 -17.35 4.34 -12.87
C ILE A 236 -16.43 3.13 -12.66
N ALA A 237 -15.36 3.00 -13.44
CA ALA A 237 -14.35 1.96 -13.25
C ALA A 237 -13.68 2.07 -11.86
N CYS A 238 -13.28 3.29 -11.47
CA CYS A 238 -12.66 3.57 -10.17
C CYS A 238 -13.61 3.29 -9.00
N MET A 239 -14.87 3.77 -9.07
CA MET A 239 -15.88 3.53 -8.05
C MET A 239 -16.29 2.06 -7.97
N GLY A 240 -16.41 1.39 -9.12
CA GLY A 240 -16.66 -0.04 -9.20
C GLY A 240 -15.55 -0.87 -8.57
N ALA A 241 -14.28 -0.48 -8.77
CA ALA A 241 -13.15 -1.08 -8.08
C ALA A 241 -13.25 -0.87 -6.57
N PHE A 242 -13.46 0.37 -6.12
CA PHE A 242 -13.55 0.73 -4.71
C PHE A 242 -14.66 -0.04 -3.97
N LEU A 243 -15.88 -0.01 -4.50
CA LEU A 243 -17.02 -0.73 -3.93
C LEU A 243 -16.81 -2.25 -4.01
N GLY A 244 -16.26 -2.75 -5.13
CA GLY A 244 -15.98 -4.17 -5.30
C GLY A 244 -14.97 -4.71 -4.28
N VAL A 245 -13.91 -3.95 -3.97
CA VAL A 245 -12.94 -4.33 -2.94
C VAL A 245 -13.56 -4.33 -1.54
N ILE A 246 -14.35 -3.31 -1.20
CA ILE A 246 -14.96 -3.16 0.14
C ILE A 246 -16.00 -4.25 0.42
N PHE A 247 -16.91 -4.49 -0.53
CA PHE A 247 -18.04 -5.39 -0.30
C PHE A 247 -17.73 -6.85 -0.60
N VAL A 248 -16.76 -7.13 -1.47
CA VAL A 248 -16.59 -8.47 -2.05
C VAL A 248 -15.21 -9.04 -1.76
N SER A 249 -14.19 -8.56 -2.48
CA SER A 249 -12.79 -8.93 -2.31
C SER A 249 -11.91 -8.09 -3.22
N VAL A 250 -10.61 -8.00 -2.89
CA VAL A 250 -9.61 -7.33 -3.74
C VAL A 250 -9.60 -7.91 -5.16
N GLU A 251 -9.67 -9.24 -5.28
CA GLU A 251 -9.76 -9.97 -6.56
C GLU A 251 -10.92 -9.48 -7.43
N ILE A 252 -12.13 -9.40 -6.86
CA ILE A 252 -13.34 -9.10 -7.62
C ILE A 252 -13.42 -7.61 -7.94
N GLY A 253 -12.99 -6.74 -7.01
CA GLY A 253 -12.86 -5.30 -7.30
C GLY A 253 -11.91 -5.02 -8.46
N LEU A 254 -10.77 -5.72 -8.53
CA LEU A 254 -9.84 -5.61 -9.65
C LEU A 254 -10.46 -6.10 -10.96
N LEU A 255 -11.15 -7.26 -10.94
CA LEU A 255 -11.83 -7.78 -12.13
C LEU A 255 -12.88 -6.80 -12.67
N ILE A 256 -13.70 -6.21 -11.79
CA ILE A 256 -14.69 -5.18 -12.17
C ILE A 256 -14.00 -3.99 -12.86
N ALA A 257 -12.91 -3.49 -12.28
CA ALA A 257 -12.16 -2.35 -12.82
C ALA A 257 -11.61 -2.63 -14.22
N VAL A 258 -11.02 -3.82 -14.42
CA VAL A 258 -10.45 -4.26 -15.69
C VAL A 258 -11.54 -4.47 -16.72
N SER A 259 -12.66 -5.12 -16.37
CA SER A 259 -13.78 -5.34 -17.27
C SER A 259 -14.39 -4.02 -17.78
N ILE A 260 -14.59 -3.03 -16.90
CA ILE A 260 -15.13 -1.72 -17.28
C ILE A 260 -14.13 -0.98 -18.18
N SER A 261 -12.85 -0.96 -17.82
CA SER A 261 -11.79 -0.35 -18.64
C SER A 261 -11.70 -0.98 -20.03
N PHE A 262 -11.79 -2.31 -20.11
CA PHE A 262 -11.77 -3.04 -21.38
C PHE A 262 -13.01 -2.75 -22.23
N ALA A 263 -14.20 -2.75 -21.63
CA ALA A 263 -15.44 -2.39 -22.31
C ALA A 263 -15.39 -0.95 -22.87
N LYS A 264 -14.82 -0.01 -22.11
CA LYS A 264 -14.61 1.37 -22.57
C LYS A 264 -13.71 1.43 -23.82
N ILE A 265 -12.58 0.71 -23.82
CA ILE A 265 -11.68 0.66 -24.97
C ILE A 265 -12.40 0.10 -26.19
N LEU A 266 -13.17 -0.99 -26.04
CA LEU A 266 -13.95 -1.55 -27.13
C LEU A 266 -14.99 -0.56 -27.68
N LEU A 267 -15.67 0.19 -26.81
CA LEU A 267 -16.63 1.21 -27.23
C LEU A 267 -15.96 2.37 -27.98
N GLN A 268 -14.75 2.77 -27.57
CA GLN A 268 -13.98 3.80 -28.27
C GLN A 268 -13.49 3.34 -29.64
N VAL A 269 -13.03 2.09 -29.75
CA VAL A 269 -12.57 1.49 -31.02
C VAL A 269 -13.74 1.30 -32.00
N THR A 270 -14.93 0.94 -31.49
CA THR A 270 -16.12 0.72 -32.33
C THR A 270 -16.83 2.00 -32.75
N ARG A 271 -16.59 3.14 -32.08
CA ARG A 271 -17.11 4.46 -32.47
C ARG A 271 -15.98 5.45 -32.76
N PRO A 272 -15.25 5.30 -33.87
CA PRO A 272 -14.23 6.26 -34.26
C PRO A 272 -14.85 7.64 -34.48
N ARG A 273 -14.19 8.71 -34.02
CA ARG A 273 -14.60 10.08 -34.33
C ARG A 273 -14.35 10.34 -35.81
N THR A 274 -15.41 10.33 -36.60
CA THR A 274 -15.34 10.78 -37.99
C THR A 274 -15.37 12.30 -38.01
N ALA A 275 -14.40 12.91 -38.68
CA ALA A 275 -14.36 14.33 -38.98
C ALA A 275 -14.54 14.49 -40.48
N ILE A 276 -15.32 15.49 -40.90
CA ILE A 276 -15.43 15.83 -42.32
C ILE A 276 -14.28 16.78 -42.62
N LEU A 277 -13.45 16.47 -43.62
CA LEU A 277 -12.33 17.31 -44.00
C LEU A 277 -12.70 18.16 -45.22
N GLY A 278 -12.42 19.45 -45.15
CA GLY A 278 -12.55 20.41 -46.24
C GLY A 278 -11.19 20.80 -46.80
N ASN A 279 -11.16 21.04 -48.10
CA ASN A 279 -9.96 21.46 -48.82
C ASN A 279 -9.80 22.98 -48.77
N ILE A 280 -8.62 23.47 -48.37
CA ILE A 280 -8.31 24.90 -48.40
C ILE A 280 -7.90 25.29 -49.83
N PRO A 281 -8.55 26.30 -50.45
CA PRO A 281 -8.26 26.71 -51.83
C PRO A 281 -6.77 27.03 -52.03
N ARG A 282 -6.19 26.55 -53.13
CA ARG A 282 -4.78 26.72 -53.52
C ARG A 282 -3.73 26.07 -52.59
N THR A 283 -4.13 25.12 -51.74
CA THR A 283 -3.19 24.31 -50.95
C THR A 283 -3.53 22.81 -51.03
N THR A 284 -2.62 21.94 -50.62
CA THR A 284 -2.86 20.49 -50.45
C THR A 284 -3.31 20.11 -49.04
N VAL A 285 -3.67 21.11 -48.23
CA VAL A 285 -3.97 20.94 -46.81
C VAL A 285 -5.47 20.78 -46.60
N TYR A 286 -5.84 19.67 -45.96
CA TYR A 286 -7.21 19.39 -45.55
C TYR A 286 -7.38 19.68 -44.06
N ARG A 287 -8.44 20.40 -43.68
CA ARG A 287 -8.77 20.73 -42.29
C ARG A 287 -10.18 20.26 -41.96
N ASN A 288 -10.44 19.95 -40.69
CA ASN A 288 -11.79 19.65 -40.22
C ASN A 288 -12.70 20.86 -40.49
N ILE A 289 -13.86 20.64 -41.11
CA ILE A 289 -14.85 21.70 -41.39
C ILE A 289 -15.81 21.96 -40.22
N GLN A 290 -15.71 21.16 -39.16
CA GLN A 290 -16.41 21.36 -37.87
C GLN A 290 -15.49 21.98 -36.83
#